data_AF-A0AB74ULJ0-F1
#
_entry.id   AF-A0AB74ULJ0-F1
#
_cell.length_a   1.000
_cell.length_b   1.000
_cell.length_c   1.000
_cell.angle_alpha   90.00
_cell.angle_beta   90.00
_cell.angle_gamma   90.00
#
_symmetry.space_group_name_H-M   'P 1'
#
loop_
_entity.id
_entity.type
_entity.pdbx_description
1 polymer ?
#
loop_
_entity_poly.entity_id
_entity_poly.type
_entity_poly.pdbx_seq_one_letter_code
_entity_poly.pdbx_strand_id
1 'polypeptide(L)'
;MNDTALANEFPQSATQAPRALRTTQTMIYPLQYLRAIAAFCVVLCHASYYVLQARGDGRMWEIFARAGTLGVFLFFAISGYLMAHLAENASSMRFLAHRLIRIYPIYWLCVLGVVVVSFTFGHLIRPDPLALMLVPGATQSYILGVEWTLPFELTFYLIVFLVIVTGLRRALPAIAIAWVFLIELLLVARPDLQQGQFPLLLNLPLSQYSIPFAAGLLIPLAIKRRWIGPATPLIALAMLVTSEAASSVGMAVSSGLMGFGCVLLVASAVQSGISSTKPPNRPMLALGDWSYALYLCHVPVIRALCWIAPSSVMSMQLWFAALGAPIFVAILLGKADLAMYRWFKSHVDGCRPMVRTALGLVFIVSILSVSAYSYAQLIRAKRLNAATAPLAAKIDAAMDANETKLAFAARSVGLHDDPTLVGHFDGVYGQPTEVRVQGWAADSTISKRSVRVLVFHCGHYLGVVSPQDSRSDVTAALRNGSSHQGFNLNVPMPTKCASSRVDGLIMTDSGSFAIIEGQMR
;
A
#
# COMPACT_ATOMS: atom_id res chain seq x y z
N MET A 1 14.23 -69.72 -31.87
CA MET A 1 14.94 -68.49 -32.27
C MET A 1 13.94 -67.34 -32.19
N ASN A 2 14.14 -66.50 -31.18
CA ASN A 2 13.73 -65.09 -31.02
C ASN A 2 12.22 -64.72 -30.96
N ASP A 3 11.68 -64.80 -29.74
CA ASP A 3 11.05 -63.73 -28.92
C ASP A 3 10.54 -62.46 -29.65
N THR A 4 9.30 -61.98 -29.47
CA THR A 4 8.53 -61.84 -28.21
C THR A 4 7.02 -61.86 -28.46
N ALA A 5 6.37 -62.78 -27.74
CA ALA A 5 4.95 -63.04 -27.54
C ALA A 5 4.30 -62.00 -26.59
N LEU A 6 2.98 -61.77 -26.49
CA LEU A 6 1.78 -62.31 -27.11
C LEU A 6 0.61 -61.37 -26.74
N ALA A 7 -0.38 -61.28 -27.62
CA ALA A 7 -1.68 -60.69 -27.38
C ALA A 7 -2.68 -61.74 -26.81
N ASN A 8 -3.70 -61.21 -26.12
CA ASN A 8 -5.08 -61.71 -26.01
C ASN A 8 -5.48 -62.80 -24.98
N GLU A 9 -6.34 -62.37 -24.02
CA GLU A 9 -7.76 -62.79 -23.81
C GLU A 9 -8.24 -63.40 -22.46
N PHE A 10 -8.97 -62.54 -21.69
CA PHE A 10 -10.16 -62.70 -20.79
C PHE A 10 -10.11 -63.49 -19.43
N PRO A 11 -11.04 -63.30 -18.44
CA PRO A 11 -12.02 -62.22 -18.13
C PRO A 11 -12.15 -61.80 -16.61
N GLN A 12 -12.89 -60.70 -16.36
CA GLN A 12 -13.69 -60.34 -15.15
C GLN A 12 -13.09 -60.37 -13.71
N SER A 13 -12.81 -59.19 -13.15
CA SER A 13 -13.46 -58.60 -11.95
C SER A 13 -12.52 -57.62 -11.24
N ALA A 14 -12.81 -56.32 -11.36
CA ALA A 14 -12.27 -55.31 -10.47
C ALA A 14 -13.26 -54.15 -10.39
N THR A 15 -13.98 -54.16 -9.27
CA THR A 15 -14.77 -53.10 -8.65
C THR A 15 -14.48 -51.71 -9.23
N GLN A 16 -15.47 -51.15 -9.93
CA GLN A 16 -15.48 -49.74 -10.34
C GLN A 16 -15.56 -48.87 -9.08
N ALA A 17 -14.40 -48.41 -8.59
CA ALA A 17 -14.35 -47.29 -7.67
C ALA A 17 -14.69 -46.00 -8.46
N PRO A 18 -15.62 -45.16 -7.99
CA PRO A 18 -16.05 -43.98 -8.73
C PRO A 18 -14.86 -43.04 -8.91
N ARG A 19 -14.58 -42.72 -10.17
CA ARG A 19 -13.60 -41.74 -10.64
C ARG A 19 -13.81 -40.43 -9.87
N ALA A 20 -13.01 -40.21 -8.83
CA ALA A 20 -13.07 -39.04 -7.98
C ALA A 20 -13.08 -37.78 -8.86
N LEU A 21 -14.15 -37.00 -8.71
CA LEU A 21 -14.37 -35.72 -9.36
C LEU A 21 -13.12 -34.85 -9.19
N ARG A 22 -12.34 -34.69 -10.27
CA ARG A 22 -11.42 -33.56 -10.38
C ARG A 22 -12.30 -32.31 -10.31
N THR A 23 -12.31 -31.64 -9.16
CA THR A 23 -12.89 -30.31 -9.00
C THR A 23 -12.10 -29.33 -9.86
N THR A 24 -12.42 -29.27 -11.15
CA THR A 24 -12.08 -28.13 -12.00
C THR A 24 -12.77 -26.91 -11.37
N GLN A 25 -11.98 -26.03 -10.75
CA GLN A 25 -12.49 -24.71 -10.36
C GLN A 25 -13.11 -24.08 -11.60
N THR A 26 -14.43 -23.89 -11.57
CA THR A 26 -15.16 -23.29 -12.68
C THR A 26 -14.71 -21.83 -12.78
N MET A 27 -14.01 -21.47 -13.86
CA MET A 27 -13.54 -20.10 -14.06
C MET A 27 -14.75 -19.18 -14.23
N ILE A 28 -14.91 -18.22 -13.31
CA ILE A 28 -15.98 -17.24 -13.35
C ILE A 28 -15.52 -16.06 -14.23
N TYR A 29 -15.79 -16.12 -15.53
CA TYR A 29 -15.31 -15.12 -16.50
C TYR A 29 -15.66 -13.67 -16.14
N PRO A 30 -16.86 -13.34 -15.65
CA PRO A 30 -17.18 -11.97 -15.26
C PRO A 30 -16.28 -11.39 -14.17
N LEU A 31 -15.73 -12.22 -13.26
CA LEU A 31 -14.75 -11.76 -12.28
C LEU A 31 -13.44 -11.32 -12.95
N GLN A 32 -12.99 -12.04 -13.97
CA GLN A 32 -11.80 -11.65 -14.71
C GLN A 32 -12.01 -10.34 -15.47
N TYR A 33 -13.21 -10.11 -15.99
CA TYR A 33 -13.57 -8.85 -16.63
C TYR A 33 -13.59 -7.70 -15.62
N LEU A 34 -14.17 -7.91 -14.44
CA LEU A 34 -14.11 -6.92 -13.37
C LEU A 34 -12.67 -6.63 -12.92
N ARG A 35 -11.78 -7.63 -12.88
CA ARG A 35 -10.36 -7.40 -12.60
C ARG A 35 -9.67 -6.55 -13.66
N ALA A 36 -9.99 -6.78 -14.94
CA ALA A 36 -9.47 -5.97 -16.04
C ALA A 36 -9.97 -4.52 -15.94
N ILE A 37 -11.27 -4.34 -15.67
CA ILE A 37 -11.89 -3.02 -15.46
C ILE A 37 -11.26 -2.32 -14.26
N ALA A 38 -11.13 -3.00 -13.13
CA ALA A 38 -10.51 -2.46 -11.91
C ALA A 38 -9.07 -1.99 -12.18
N ALA A 39 -8.25 -2.81 -12.85
CA ALA A 39 -6.89 -2.44 -13.23
C ALA A 39 -6.88 -1.16 -14.10
N PHE A 40 -7.76 -1.12 -15.11
CA PHE A 40 -7.86 0.00 -16.02
C PHE A 40 -8.30 1.29 -15.32
N CYS A 41 -9.26 1.23 -14.38
CA CYS A 41 -9.67 2.38 -13.57
C CYS A 41 -8.49 2.96 -12.75
N VAL A 42 -7.63 2.11 -12.19
CA VAL A 42 -6.42 2.56 -11.48
C VAL A 42 -5.41 3.22 -12.43
N VAL A 43 -5.21 2.66 -13.62
CA VAL A 43 -4.33 3.24 -14.65
C VAL A 43 -4.86 4.59 -15.13
N LEU A 44 -6.17 4.71 -15.40
CA LEU A 44 -6.83 5.95 -15.80
C LEU A 44 -6.58 7.08 -14.79
N CYS A 45 -6.75 6.79 -13.51
CA CYS A 45 -6.52 7.74 -12.44
C CYS A 45 -5.06 8.23 -12.39
N HIS A 46 -4.11 7.30 -12.36
CA HIS A 46 -2.69 7.65 -12.24
C HIS A 46 -2.13 8.28 -13.52
N ALA A 47 -2.56 7.86 -14.70
CA ALA A 47 -2.18 8.51 -15.96
C ALA A 47 -2.62 9.98 -15.95
N SER A 48 -3.84 10.25 -15.49
CA SER A 48 -4.37 11.61 -15.36
C SER A 48 -3.59 12.44 -14.33
N TYR A 49 -3.28 11.86 -13.17
CA TYR A 49 -2.52 12.51 -12.11
C TYR A 49 -1.08 12.88 -12.51
N TYR A 50 -0.36 11.95 -13.14
CA TYR A 50 1.04 12.19 -13.51
C TYR A 50 1.19 13.11 -14.72
N VAL A 51 0.22 13.11 -15.65
CA VAL A 51 0.19 14.12 -16.72
C VAL A 51 -0.07 15.51 -16.17
N LEU A 52 -0.99 15.65 -15.20
CA LEU A 52 -1.19 16.90 -14.47
C LEU A 52 0.12 17.38 -13.84
N GLN A 53 0.84 16.51 -13.12
CA GLN A 53 2.13 16.91 -12.53
C GLN A 53 3.18 17.28 -13.56
N ALA A 54 3.26 16.55 -14.68
CA ALA A 54 4.30 16.77 -15.68
C ALA A 54 4.03 17.97 -16.61
N ARG A 55 2.77 18.37 -16.78
CA ARG A 55 2.35 19.37 -17.78
C ARG A 55 1.48 20.51 -17.23
N GLY A 56 0.99 20.40 -16.00
CA GLY A 56 0.01 21.33 -15.43
C GLY A 56 -1.41 21.21 -16.01
N ASP A 57 -1.70 20.19 -16.81
CA ASP A 57 -3.01 19.99 -17.45
C ASP A 57 -3.90 19.05 -16.61
N GLY A 58 -4.91 19.62 -15.96
CA GLY A 58 -5.81 18.92 -15.04
C GLY A 58 -7.08 18.33 -15.67
N ARG A 59 -7.33 18.50 -16.97
CA ARG A 59 -8.63 18.15 -17.59
C ARG A 59 -9.06 16.69 -17.35
N MET A 60 -8.11 15.77 -17.51
CA MET A 60 -8.40 14.35 -17.30
C MET A 60 -8.42 13.97 -15.82
N TRP A 61 -7.69 14.69 -14.98
CA TRP A 61 -7.69 14.47 -13.53
C TRP A 61 -9.07 14.80 -12.94
N GLU A 62 -9.68 15.91 -13.35
CA GLU A 62 -11.04 16.30 -12.93
C GLU A 62 -12.09 15.21 -13.21
N ILE A 63 -11.93 14.48 -14.32
CA ILE A 63 -12.86 13.41 -14.73
C ILE A 63 -12.55 12.09 -14.02
N PHE A 64 -11.26 11.72 -13.89
CA PHE A 64 -10.84 10.36 -13.52
C PHE A 64 -10.20 10.24 -12.13
N ALA A 65 -10.13 11.30 -11.32
CA ALA A 65 -9.51 11.28 -9.98
C ALA A 65 -10.07 10.17 -9.07
N ARG A 66 -11.36 9.85 -9.19
CA ARG A 66 -12.01 8.83 -8.35
C ARG A 66 -11.92 7.40 -8.89
N ALA A 67 -11.50 7.23 -10.16
CA ALA A 67 -11.41 5.92 -10.79
C ALA A 67 -10.41 5.00 -10.06
N GLY A 68 -9.35 5.57 -9.47
CA GLY A 68 -8.37 4.81 -8.69
C GLY A 68 -8.98 4.14 -7.46
N THR A 69 -9.78 4.90 -6.69
CA THR A 69 -10.48 4.37 -5.51
C THR A 69 -11.46 3.28 -5.89
N LEU A 70 -12.26 3.47 -6.94
CA LEU A 70 -13.16 2.45 -7.47
C LEU A 70 -12.41 1.16 -7.82
N GLY A 71 -11.30 1.27 -8.54
CA GLY A 71 -10.49 0.13 -8.94
C GLY A 71 -9.93 -0.66 -7.73
N VAL A 72 -9.37 0.05 -6.74
CA VAL A 72 -8.85 -0.58 -5.50
C VAL A 72 -9.97 -1.29 -4.73
N PHE A 73 -11.13 -0.65 -4.57
CA PHE A 73 -12.26 -1.23 -3.85
C PHE A 73 -12.82 -2.47 -4.56
N LEU A 74 -12.85 -2.48 -5.89
CA LEU A 74 -13.21 -3.67 -6.68
C LEU A 74 -12.19 -4.80 -6.47
N PHE A 75 -10.89 -4.54 -6.51
CA PHE A 75 -9.87 -5.56 -6.24
C PHE A 75 -10.04 -6.18 -4.86
N PHE A 76 -10.26 -5.35 -3.83
CA PHE A 76 -10.45 -5.81 -2.45
C PHE A 76 -11.73 -6.63 -2.28
N ALA A 77 -12.84 -6.22 -2.91
CA ALA A 77 -14.08 -6.99 -2.90
C ALA A 77 -13.94 -8.35 -3.61
N ILE A 78 -13.23 -8.39 -4.75
CA ILE A 78 -12.90 -9.63 -5.46
C ILE A 78 -12.03 -10.53 -4.59
N SER A 79 -11.04 -9.97 -3.89
CA SER A 79 -10.19 -10.73 -2.97
C SER A 79 -11.00 -11.31 -1.81
N GLY A 80 -11.91 -10.53 -1.22
CA GLY A 80 -12.86 -10.99 -0.21
C GLY A 80 -13.64 -12.24 -0.64
N TYR A 81 -14.24 -12.20 -1.82
CA TYR A 81 -14.94 -13.35 -2.39
C TYR A 81 -14.02 -14.57 -2.58
N LEU A 82 -12.85 -14.37 -3.20
CA LEU A 82 -11.91 -15.45 -3.48
C LEU A 82 -11.40 -16.11 -2.19
N MET A 83 -11.11 -15.32 -1.16
CA MET A 83 -10.62 -15.83 0.12
C MET A 83 -11.69 -16.60 0.89
N ALA A 84 -12.95 -16.17 0.85
CA ALA A 84 -14.04 -16.93 1.46
C ALA A 84 -14.15 -18.34 0.88
N HIS A 85 -14.04 -18.49 -0.44
CA HIS A 85 -14.07 -19.80 -1.10
C HIS A 85 -12.81 -20.64 -0.80
N LEU A 86 -11.62 -20.02 -0.81
CA LEU A 86 -10.37 -20.72 -0.51
C LEU A 86 -10.28 -21.18 0.95
N ALA A 87 -10.85 -20.42 1.88
CA ALA A 87 -10.82 -20.72 3.31
C ALA A 87 -11.58 -22.00 3.68
N GLU A 88 -12.58 -22.42 2.89
CA GLU A 88 -13.39 -23.61 3.16
C GLU A 88 -12.55 -24.89 3.19
N ASN A 89 -11.61 -25.04 2.26
CA ASN A 89 -10.93 -26.32 1.99
C ASN A 89 -9.41 -26.27 2.14
N ALA A 90 -8.81 -25.11 2.37
CA ALA A 90 -7.35 -25.01 2.40
C ALA A 90 -6.73 -25.48 3.72
N SER A 91 -5.58 -26.14 3.64
CA SER A 91 -4.67 -26.28 4.78
C SER A 91 -4.00 -24.94 5.07
N SER A 92 -3.98 -24.50 6.34
CA SER A 92 -3.55 -23.16 6.76
C SER A 92 -2.22 -22.69 6.17
N MET A 93 -1.13 -23.44 6.38
CA MET A 93 0.19 -23.03 5.89
C MET A 93 0.32 -23.08 4.37
N ARG A 94 -0.44 -23.95 3.70
CA ARG A 94 -0.48 -23.97 2.23
C ARG A 94 -1.22 -22.76 1.68
N PHE A 95 -2.32 -22.37 2.32
CA PHE A 95 -3.06 -21.16 1.99
C PHE A 95 -2.12 -19.95 2.05
N LEU A 96 -1.47 -19.74 3.20
CA LEU A 96 -0.56 -18.60 3.38
C LEU A 96 0.57 -18.63 2.36
N ALA A 97 1.27 -19.76 2.21
CA ALA A 97 2.36 -19.87 1.25
C ALA A 97 1.94 -19.56 -0.18
N HIS A 98 0.77 -20.04 -0.63
CA HIS A 98 0.22 -19.73 -1.96
C HIS A 98 -0.11 -18.26 -2.16
N ARG A 99 -0.46 -17.54 -1.08
CA ARG A 99 -0.70 -16.10 -1.13
C ARG A 99 0.62 -15.31 -1.18
N LEU A 100 1.62 -15.70 -0.40
CA LEU A 100 2.93 -15.04 -0.40
C LEU A 100 3.62 -15.14 -1.76
N ILE A 101 3.66 -16.33 -2.36
CA ILE A 101 4.25 -16.53 -3.69
C ILE A 101 3.46 -15.86 -4.82
N ARG A 102 2.18 -15.51 -4.58
CA ARG A 102 1.39 -14.74 -5.55
C ARG A 102 1.81 -13.27 -5.57
N ILE A 103 2.18 -12.72 -4.40
CA ILE A 103 2.50 -11.31 -4.21
C ILE A 103 3.97 -11.02 -4.50
N TYR A 104 4.88 -11.63 -3.73
CA TYR A 104 6.28 -11.19 -3.61
C TYR A 104 7.14 -11.37 -4.88
N PRO A 105 7.09 -12.51 -5.60
CA PRO A 105 8.04 -12.74 -6.69
C PRO A 105 7.98 -11.69 -7.82
N ILE A 106 6.79 -11.41 -8.34
CA ILE A 106 6.60 -10.39 -9.38
C ILE A 106 6.75 -8.98 -8.82
N TYR A 107 6.37 -8.75 -7.56
CA TYR A 107 6.62 -7.48 -6.87
C TYR A 107 8.11 -7.14 -6.84
N TRP A 108 8.95 -8.06 -6.37
CA TRP A 108 10.40 -7.87 -6.35
C TRP A 108 10.99 -7.72 -7.75
N LEU A 109 10.45 -8.44 -8.75
CA LEU A 109 10.87 -8.26 -10.15
C LEU A 109 10.57 -6.83 -10.64
N CYS A 110 9.40 -6.28 -10.32
CA CYS A 110 9.06 -4.89 -10.66
C CYS A 110 9.96 -3.88 -9.93
N VAL A 111 10.22 -4.05 -8.64
CA VAL A 111 11.14 -3.17 -7.88
C VAL A 111 12.54 -3.23 -8.48
N LEU A 112 13.05 -4.43 -8.75
CA LEU A 112 14.35 -4.61 -9.41
C LEU A 112 14.39 -3.92 -10.77
N GLY A 113 13.33 -4.04 -11.57
CA GLY A 113 13.20 -3.34 -12.85
C GLY A 113 13.35 -1.83 -12.71
N VAL A 114 12.68 -1.22 -11.73
CA VAL A 114 12.80 0.22 -11.47
C VAL A 114 14.20 0.62 -11.01
N VAL A 115 14.82 -0.17 -10.12
CA VAL A 115 16.20 0.08 -9.66
C VAL A 115 17.19 0.03 -10.81
N VAL A 116 17.10 -0.99 -11.67
CA VAL A 116 17.98 -1.14 -12.84
C VAL A 116 17.79 0.01 -13.82
N VAL A 117 16.55 0.35 -14.18
CA VAL A 117 16.26 1.47 -15.09
C VAL A 117 16.78 2.78 -14.51
N SER A 118 16.51 3.06 -13.23
CA SER A 118 16.98 4.29 -12.58
C SER A 118 18.51 4.38 -12.58
N PHE A 119 19.19 3.26 -12.32
CA PHE A 119 20.65 3.18 -12.37
C PHE A 119 21.20 3.48 -13.77
N THR A 120 20.55 2.98 -14.84
CA THR A 120 20.96 3.30 -16.23
C THR A 120 20.85 4.78 -16.59
N PHE A 121 19.99 5.52 -15.89
CA PHE A 121 19.87 6.99 -16.00
C PHE A 121 20.71 7.76 -14.98
N GLY A 122 21.63 7.09 -14.26
CA GLY A 122 22.53 7.73 -13.29
C GLY A 122 21.91 8.00 -11.91
N HIS A 123 20.70 7.47 -11.64
CA HIS A 123 20.02 7.65 -10.36
C HIS A 123 20.14 6.40 -9.48
N LEU A 124 20.85 6.53 -8.36
CA LEU A 124 21.01 5.46 -7.36
C LEU A 124 19.81 5.44 -6.39
N ILE A 125 18.82 4.59 -6.67
CA ILE A 125 17.70 4.32 -5.77
C ILE A 125 18.05 3.13 -4.88
N ARG A 126 17.97 3.30 -3.56
CA ARG A 126 18.15 2.23 -2.58
C ARG A 126 16.78 1.79 -2.07
N PRO A 127 16.32 0.55 -2.37
CA PRO A 127 15.08 0.03 -1.81
C PRO A 127 15.12 -0.04 -0.29
N ASP A 128 14.05 0.45 0.34
CA ASP A 128 13.81 0.27 1.76
C ASP A 128 13.50 -1.22 2.04
N PRO A 129 14.29 -1.91 2.88
CA PRO A 129 14.03 -3.30 3.25
C PRO A 129 12.64 -3.54 3.85
N LEU A 130 12.09 -2.54 4.56
CA LEU A 130 10.74 -2.62 5.15
C LEU A 130 9.67 -2.58 4.07
N ALA A 131 9.84 -1.71 3.08
CA ALA A 131 8.97 -1.65 1.91
C ALA A 131 9.05 -2.96 1.10
N LEU A 132 10.25 -3.53 0.91
CA LEU A 132 10.45 -4.82 0.23
C LEU A 132 9.78 -6.00 0.93
N MET A 133 9.64 -5.94 2.26
CA MET A 133 8.88 -6.92 3.04
C MET A 133 7.40 -6.57 3.16
N LEU A 134 6.94 -5.46 2.57
CA LEU A 134 5.58 -4.93 2.68
C LEU A 134 5.15 -4.75 4.14
N VAL A 135 6.08 -4.38 5.01
CA VAL A 135 5.77 -4.06 6.40
C VAL A 135 5.08 -2.69 6.43
N PRO A 136 3.90 -2.58 7.03
CA PRO A 136 3.19 -1.31 7.10
C PRO A 136 3.83 -0.31 8.05
N GLY A 137 3.79 0.95 7.67
CA GLY A 137 4.17 2.07 8.51
C GLY A 137 4.25 3.38 7.73
N ALA A 138 4.38 4.48 8.46
CA ALA A 138 4.33 5.83 7.90
C ALA A 138 5.62 6.28 7.20
N THR A 139 6.77 5.69 7.54
CA THR A 139 8.10 6.19 7.10
C THR A 139 8.64 5.47 5.87
N GLN A 140 7.97 4.43 5.40
CA GLN A 140 8.44 3.58 4.32
C GLN A 140 8.46 4.33 2.98
N SER A 141 9.51 4.08 2.19
CA SER A 141 9.63 4.59 0.82
C SER A 141 9.21 3.53 -0.18
N TYR A 142 7.95 3.60 -0.62
CA TYR A 142 7.40 2.75 -1.67
C TYR A 142 7.81 3.25 -3.06
N ILE A 143 8.71 2.51 -3.72
CA ILE A 143 9.36 2.91 -4.98
C ILE A 143 8.40 2.88 -6.17
N LEU A 144 7.49 1.91 -6.22
CA LEU A 144 6.51 1.78 -7.29
C LEU A 144 5.36 2.81 -7.15
N GLY A 145 5.18 3.42 -5.97
CA GLY A 145 4.13 4.38 -5.66
C GLY A 145 2.73 3.77 -5.47
N VAL A 146 2.61 2.44 -5.54
CA VAL A 146 1.33 1.70 -5.52
C VAL A 146 1.32 0.56 -4.51
N GLU A 147 2.46 0.31 -3.86
CA GLU A 147 2.63 -0.77 -2.90
C GLU A 147 1.76 -0.60 -1.66
N TRP A 148 1.28 0.61 -1.38
CA TRP A 148 0.52 0.94 -0.18
C TRP A 148 -0.73 0.06 0.03
N THR A 149 -1.30 -0.52 -1.02
CA THR A 149 -2.43 -1.46 -0.92
C THR A 149 -2.01 -2.89 -0.54
N LEU A 150 -0.78 -3.29 -0.81
CA LEU A 150 -0.30 -4.66 -0.59
C LEU A 150 -0.20 -5.02 0.90
N PRO A 151 0.21 -4.13 1.82
CA PRO A 151 0.09 -4.38 3.26
C PRO A 151 -1.33 -4.66 3.72
N PHE A 152 -2.36 -4.01 3.14
CA PHE A 152 -3.76 -4.31 3.44
C PHE A 152 -4.10 -5.73 3.01
N GLU A 153 -3.77 -6.10 1.77
CA GLU A 153 -4.00 -7.44 1.22
C GLU A 153 -3.30 -8.52 2.05
N LEU A 154 -2.04 -8.29 2.44
CA LEU A 154 -1.26 -9.21 3.26
C LEU A 154 -1.85 -9.38 4.65
N THR A 155 -2.26 -8.28 5.29
CA THR A 155 -2.90 -8.33 6.62
C THR A 155 -4.24 -9.03 6.55
N PHE A 156 -5.03 -8.79 5.50
CA PHE A 156 -6.26 -9.53 5.23
C PHE A 156 -6.01 -11.04 5.11
N TYR A 157 -4.97 -11.45 4.38
CA TYR A 157 -4.59 -12.86 4.29
C TYR A 157 -4.17 -13.46 5.63
N LEU A 158 -3.48 -12.70 6.49
CA LEU A 158 -3.15 -13.14 7.84
C LEU A 158 -4.42 -13.32 8.70
N ILE A 159 -5.42 -12.44 8.58
CA ILE A 159 -6.70 -12.58 9.28
C ILE A 159 -7.43 -13.85 8.83
N VAL A 160 -7.57 -14.07 7.53
CA VAL A 160 -8.21 -15.29 6.99
C VAL A 160 -7.41 -16.53 7.40
N PHE A 161 -6.09 -16.47 7.37
CA PHE A 161 -5.22 -17.54 7.86
C PHE A 161 -5.49 -17.86 9.35
N LEU A 162 -5.64 -16.85 10.21
CA LEU A 162 -5.98 -17.04 11.62
C LEU A 162 -7.35 -17.73 11.79
N VAL A 163 -8.36 -17.35 10.99
CA VAL A 163 -9.67 -18.03 10.98
C VAL A 163 -9.53 -19.51 10.58
N ILE A 164 -8.67 -19.81 9.60
CA ILE A 164 -8.41 -21.17 9.14
C ILE A 164 -7.71 -22.00 10.23
N VAL A 165 -6.71 -21.44 10.91
CA VAL A 165 -5.94 -22.10 11.98
C VAL A 165 -6.78 -22.35 13.23
N THR A 166 -7.61 -21.38 13.63
CA THR A 166 -8.47 -21.48 14.81
C THR A 166 -9.71 -22.37 14.59
N GLY A 167 -9.92 -22.86 13.37
CA GLY A 167 -11.09 -23.68 13.04
C GLY A 167 -12.41 -22.89 12.93
N LEU A 168 -12.35 -21.56 12.99
CA LEU A 168 -13.53 -20.68 12.99
C LEU A 168 -14.14 -20.44 11.59
N ARG A 169 -13.88 -21.33 10.62
CA ARG A 169 -14.35 -21.20 9.23
C ARG A 169 -15.87 -21.01 9.13
N ARG A 170 -16.64 -21.68 9.99
CA ARG A 170 -18.12 -21.56 10.04
C ARG A 170 -18.58 -20.20 10.56
N ALA A 171 -17.78 -19.56 11.40
CA ALA A 171 -18.04 -18.23 11.94
C ALA A 171 -17.57 -17.11 11.01
N LEU A 172 -16.94 -17.42 9.87
CA LEU A 172 -16.39 -16.43 8.93
C LEU A 172 -17.41 -15.34 8.54
N PRO A 173 -18.70 -15.65 8.25
CA PRO A 173 -19.68 -14.58 7.99
C PRO A 173 -19.97 -13.69 9.20
N ALA A 174 -20.04 -14.26 10.40
CA ALA A 174 -20.25 -13.49 11.62
C ALA A 174 -19.05 -12.58 11.93
N ILE A 175 -17.82 -13.10 11.74
CA ILE A 175 -16.58 -12.34 11.86
C ILE A 175 -16.56 -11.19 10.85
N ALA A 176 -16.93 -11.45 9.60
CA ALA A 176 -17.00 -10.43 8.55
C ALA A 176 -18.01 -9.32 8.87
N ILE A 177 -19.22 -9.67 9.37
CA ILE A 177 -20.23 -8.69 9.79
C ILE A 177 -19.71 -7.85 10.96
N ALA A 178 -19.15 -8.49 12.00
CA ALA A 178 -18.59 -7.78 13.14
C ALA A 178 -17.43 -6.87 12.73
N TRP A 179 -16.62 -7.29 11.76
CA TRP A 179 -15.51 -6.53 11.24
C TRP A 179 -15.97 -5.29 10.47
N VAL A 180 -16.94 -5.43 9.55
CA VAL A 180 -17.55 -4.29 8.84
C VAL A 180 -18.17 -3.31 9.83
N PHE A 181 -18.96 -3.81 10.80
CA PHE A 181 -19.58 -2.98 11.83
C PHE A 181 -18.55 -2.21 12.65
N LEU A 182 -17.45 -2.85 13.04
CA LEU A 182 -16.38 -2.21 13.80
C LEU A 182 -15.70 -1.10 12.98
N ILE A 183 -15.45 -1.31 11.69
CA ILE A 183 -14.84 -0.28 10.83
C ILE A 183 -15.77 0.95 10.74
N GLU A 184 -17.05 0.73 10.45
CA GLU A 184 -18.05 1.81 10.34
C GLU A 184 -18.23 2.57 11.66
N LEU A 185 -18.26 1.84 12.80
CA LEU A 185 -18.30 2.44 14.12
C LEU A 185 -17.07 3.33 14.38
N LEU A 186 -15.88 2.86 14.02
CA LEU A 186 -14.64 3.63 14.19
C LEU A 186 -14.54 4.82 13.24
N LEU A 187 -15.13 4.74 12.04
CA LEU A 187 -15.21 5.89 11.12
C LEU A 187 -16.01 7.05 11.71
N VAL A 188 -17.04 6.76 12.49
CA VAL A 188 -17.86 7.78 13.17
C VAL A 188 -17.25 8.18 14.51
N ALA A 189 -16.85 7.21 15.33
CA ALA A 189 -16.41 7.47 16.71
C ALA A 189 -14.97 7.98 16.82
N ARG A 190 -14.09 7.57 15.90
CA ARG A 190 -12.64 7.82 15.92
C ARG A 190 -12.08 8.09 14.51
N PRO A 191 -12.56 9.13 13.81
CA PRO A 191 -12.11 9.46 12.46
C PRO A 191 -10.60 9.75 12.42
N ASP A 192 -10.00 10.16 13.54
CA ASP A 192 -8.55 10.35 13.70
C ASP A 192 -7.74 9.07 13.43
N LEU A 193 -8.29 7.89 13.72
CA LEU A 193 -7.64 6.60 13.49
C LEU A 193 -7.72 6.14 12.03
N GLN A 194 -8.56 6.81 11.23
CA GLN A 194 -8.87 6.46 9.83
C GLN A 194 -8.13 7.35 8.83
N GLN A 195 -7.42 8.37 9.33
CA GLN A 195 -6.62 9.29 8.54
C GLN A 195 -5.23 8.73 8.24
N GLY A 196 -4.72 9.01 7.04
CA GLY A 196 -3.41 8.59 6.57
C GLY A 196 -3.42 7.37 5.64
N GLN A 197 -2.63 7.44 4.57
CA GLN A 197 -2.50 6.38 3.57
C GLN A 197 -1.68 5.17 4.08
N PHE A 198 -0.96 5.34 5.18
CA PHE A 198 0.00 4.36 5.70
C PHE A 198 -0.26 3.99 7.18
N PRO A 199 -1.36 3.28 7.48
CA PRO A 199 -1.64 2.85 8.84
C PRO A 199 -0.57 1.87 9.32
N LEU A 200 -0.33 1.84 10.64
CA LEU A 200 0.43 0.76 11.25
C LEU A 200 -0.33 -0.58 11.16
N LEU A 201 0.37 -1.70 11.37
CA LEU A 201 -0.17 -3.06 11.18
C LEU A 201 -1.56 -3.30 11.80
N LEU A 202 -1.76 -2.95 13.09
CA LEU A 202 -3.05 -3.16 13.77
C LEU A 202 -4.17 -2.21 13.30
N ASN A 203 -3.83 -1.09 12.66
CA ASN A 203 -4.82 -0.13 12.15
C ASN A 203 -5.26 -0.47 10.72
N LEU A 204 -4.45 -1.21 9.95
CA LEU A 204 -4.80 -1.61 8.57
C LEU A 204 -6.16 -2.33 8.49
N PRO A 205 -6.46 -3.35 9.32
CA PRO A 205 -7.76 -4.02 9.25
C PRO A 205 -8.92 -3.09 9.60
N LEU A 206 -8.66 -2.08 10.43
CA LEU A 206 -9.68 -1.18 10.92
C LEU A 206 -9.93 0.00 9.97
N SER A 207 -9.06 0.20 8.98
CA SER A 207 -9.19 1.26 8.00
C SER A 207 -10.45 1.09 7.11
N GLN A 208 -11.02 2.21 6.67
CA GLN A 208 -12.09 2.25 5.65
C GLN A 208 -11.80 1.42 4.39
N TYR A 209 -10.53 1.32 3.99
CA TYR A 209 -10.13 0.52 2.83
C TYR A 209 -10.38 -0.99 3.04
N SER A 210 -10.53 -1.45 4.28
CA SER A 210 -10.79 -2.85 4.61
C SER A 210 -12.27 -3.26 4.50
N ILE A 211 -13.20 -2.31 4.37
CA ILE A 211 -14.64 -2.57 4.19
C ILE A 211 -14.90 -3.57 3.03
N PRO A 212 -14.42 -3.33 1.79
CA PRO A 212 -14.65 -4.25 0.68
C PRO A 212 -14.05 -5.65 0.89
N PHE A 213 -12.91 -5.78 1.58
CA PHE A 213 -12.38 -7.11 1.94
C PHE A 213 -13.35 -7.87 2.85
N ALA A 214 -13.73 -7.23 3.96
CA ALA A 214 -14.59 -7.85 4.97
C ALA A 214 -15.97 -8.16 4.40
N ALA A 215 -16.62 -7.20 3.73
CA ALA A 215 -17.92 -7.39 3.11
C ALA A 215 -17.87 -8.38 1.93
N GLY A 216 -16.74 -8.45 1.19
CA GLY A 216 -16.53 -9.43 0.13
C GLY A 216 -16.58 -10.89 0.62
N LEU A 217 -16.20 -11.15 1.89
CA LEU A 217 -16.32 -12.48 2.50
C LEU A 217 -17.77 -12.96 2.60
N LEU A 218 -18.75 -12.05 2.55
CA LEU A 218 -20.18 -12.34 2.67
C LEU A 218 -20.83 -12.73 1.34
N ILE A 219 -20.15 -12.51 0.21
CA ILE A 219 -20.70 -12.77 -1.13
C ILE A 219 -21.20 -14.22 -1.30
N PRO A 220 -20.46 -15.28 -0.90
CA PRO A 220 -20.96 -16.65 -1.03
C PRO A 220 -22.24 -16.89 -0.23
N LEU A 221 -22.35 -16.30 0.97
CA LEU A 221 -23.54 -16.39 1.81
C LEU A 221 -24.73 -15.66 1.16
N ALA A 222 -24.50 -14.44 0.64
CA ALA A 222 -25.52 -13.65 -0.03
C ALA A 222 -26.10 -14.37 -1.26
N ILE A 223 -25.24 -15.00 -2.06
CA ILE A 223 -25.65 -15.82 -3.21
C ILE A 223 -26.44 -17.05 -2.75
N LYS A 224 -25.94 -17.80 -1.75
CA LYS A 224 -26.62 -18.98 -1.21
C LYS A 224 -28.01 -18.65 -0.65
N ARG A 225 -28.17 -17.47 -0.03
CA ARG A 225 -29.44 -16.96 0.51
C ARG A 225 -30.34 -16.29 -0.54
N ARG A 226 -29.91 -16.22 -1.80
CA ARG A 226 -30.63 -15.57 -2.92
C ARG A 226 -30.90 -14.08 -2.69
N TRP A 227 -29.98 -13.39 -2.01
CA TRP A 227 -30.04 -11.93 -1.83
C TRP A 227 -29.59 -11.16 -3.08
N ILE A 228 -28.88 -11.83 -3.98
CA ILE A 228 -28.39 -11.25 -5.23
C ILE A 228 -29.37 -11.58 -6.35
N GLY A 229 -29.92 -10.54 -6.98
CA GLY A 229 -30.95 -10.64 -8.01
C GLY A 229 -30.73 -9.66 -9.17
N PRO A 230 -31.69 -9.57 -10.12
CA PRO A 230 -31.53 -8.75 -11.32
C PRO A 230 -31.44 -7.23 -11.03
N ALA A 231 -31.99 -6.76 -9.91
CA ALA A 231 -31.92 -5.36 -9.50
C ALA A 231 -30.59 -4.99 -8.80
N THR A 232 -29.84 -5.97 -8.29
CA THR A 232 -28.59 -5.75 -7.55
C THR A 232 -27.55 -4.90 -8.29
N PRO A 233 -27.27 -5.08 -9.60
CA PRO A 233 -26.31 -4.21 -10.30
C PRO A 233 -26.78 -2.74 -10.39
N LEU A 234 -28.09 -2.48 -10.49
CA LEU A 234 -28.62 -1.11 -10.49
C LEU A 234 -28.47 -0.45 -9.13
N ILE A 235 -28.77 -1.19 -8.05
CA ILE A 235 -28.55 -0.73 -6.67
C ILE A 235 -27.07 -0.43 -6.45
N ALA A 236 -26.19 -1.32 -6.91
CA ALA A 236 -24.75 -1.14 -6.81
C ALA A 236 -24.29 0.14 -7.52
N LEU A 237 -24.76 0.37 -8.75
CA LEU A 237 -24.45 1.60 -9.50
C LEU A 237 -24.99 2.86 -8.80
N ALA A 238 -26.20 2.81 -8.26
CA ALA A 238 -26.78 3.92 -7.50
C ALA A 238 -25.94 4.25 -6.26
N MET A 239 -25.46 3.24 -5.52
CA MET A 239 -24.57 3.43 -4.37
C MET A 239 -23.23 4.06 -4.79
N LEU A 240 -22.65 3.62 -5.91
CA LEU A 240 -21.39 4.18 -6.41
C LEU A 240 -21.53 5.65 -6.83
N VAL A 241 -22.59 5.99 -7.57
CA VAL A 241 -22.86 7.38 -7.98
C VAL A 241 -23.13 8.27 -6.76
N THR A 242 -23.97 7.79 -5.83
CA THR A 242 -24.31 8.54 -4.61
C THR A 242 -23.16 8.67 -3.62
N SER A 243 -22.17 7.76 -3.65
CA SER A 243 -20.96 7.87 -2.83
C SER A 243 -20.22 9.20 -3.06
N GLU A 244 -20.32 9.76 -4.26
CA GLU A 244 -19.73 11.06 -4.60
C GLU A 244 -20.42 12.20 -3.88
N ALA A 245 -21.73 12.31 -4.06
CA ALA A 245 -22.54 13.32 -3.42
C ALA A 245 -22.43 13.23 -1.89
N ALA A 246 -22.35 12.01 -1.35
CA ALA A 246 -22.21 11.74 0.07
C ALA A 246 -20.85 12.13 0.67
N SER A 247 -19.83 12.44 -0.14
CA SER A 247 -18.53 12.91 0.38
C SER A 247 -18.65 14.22 1.17
N SER A 248 -19.64 15.05 0.83
CA SER A 248 -19.98 16.28 1.55
C SER A 248 -20.70 16.05 2.89
N VAL A 249 -21.33 14.88 3.06
CA VAL A 249 -22.09 14.51 4.27
C VAL A 249 -21.18 13.89 5.31
N GLY A 250 -20.23 13.05 4.89
CA GLY A 250 -19.24 12.47 5.78
C GLY A 250 -18.48 11.30 5.17
N MET A 251 -17.24 11.12 5.62
CA MET A 251 -16.35 10.07 5.13
C MET A 251 -16.94 8.67 5.34
N ALA A 252 -17.58 8.41 6.49
CA ALA A 252 -18.20 7.12 6.78
C ALA A 252 -19.25 6.73 5.72
N VAL A 253 -20.19 7.63 5.43
CA VAL A 253 -21.27 7.39 4.46
C VAL A 253 -20.71 7.19 3.05
N SER A 254 -19.78 8.05 2.62
CA SER A 254 -19.16 7.96 1.30
C SER A 254 -18.40 6.64 1.12
N SER A 255 -17.59 6.25 2.10
CA SER A 255 -16.78 5.04 2.04
C SER A 255 -17.61 3.76 2.16
N GLY A 256 -18.65 3.75 2.99
CA GLY A 256 -19.62 2.67 3.06
C GLY A 256 -20.34 2.47 1.72
N LEU A 257 -20.88 3.54 1.13
CA LEU A 257 -21.55 3.48 -0.19
C LEU A 257 -20.63 2.95 -1.29
N MET A 258 -19.37 3.41 -1.33
CA MET A 258 -18.36 2.91 -2.28
C MET A 258 -18.03 1.43 -2.04
N GLY A 259 -17.75 1.06 -0.78
CA GLY A 259 -17.44 -0.30 -0.34
C GLY A 259 -18.52 -1.31 -0.71
N PHE A 260 -19.74 -1.07 -0.22
CA PHE A 260 -20.88 -1.95 -0.47
C PHE A 260 -21.29 -1.94 -1.95
N GLY A 261 -21.24 -0.79 -2.64
CA GLY A 261 -21.49 -0.71 -4.08
C GLY A 261 -20.55 -1.63 -4.88
N CYS A 262 -19.24 -1.60 -4.59
CA CYS A 262 -18.26 -2.49 -5.22
C CYS A 262 -18.55 -3.97 -4.91
N VAL A 263 -18.87 -4.29 -3.65
CA VAL A 263 -19.20 -5.67 -3.24
C VAL A 263 -20.43 -6.20 -3.96
N LEU A 264 -21.48 -5.37 -4.13
CA LEU A 264 -22.69 -5.76 -4.86
C LEU A 264 -22.43 -5.93 -6.37
N LEU A 265 -21.55 -5.12 -6.97
CA LEU A 265 -21.11 -5.34 -8.35
C LEU A 265 -20.37 -6.67 -8.50
N VAL A 266 -19.44 -6.98 -7.59
CA VAL A 266 -18.71 -8.26 -7.59
C VAL A 266 -19.69 -9.41 -7.39
N ALA A 267 -20.62 -9.31 -6.43
CA ALA A 267 -21.63 -10.34 -6.20
C ALA A 267 -22.50 -10.59 -7.44
N SER A 268 -22.89 -9.53 -8.15
CA SER A 268 -23.65 -9.62 -9.41
C SER A 268 -22.84 -10.28 -10.53
N ALA A 269 -21.54 -9.98 -10.63
CA ALA A 269 -20.64 -10.64 -11.58
C ALA A 269 -20.45 -12.14 -11.27
N VAL A 270 -20.31 -12.49 -10.00
CA VAL A 270 -20.27 -13.91 -9.57
C VAL A 270 -21.57 -14.62 -9.93
N GLN A 271 -22.72 -14.05 -9.54
CA GLN A 271 -24.03 -14.64 -9.79
C GLN A 271 -24.30 -14.84 -11.28
N SER A 272 -23.97 -13.85 -12.12
CA SER A 272 -24.12 -13.96 -13.57
C SER A 272 -23.16 -14.99 -14.17
N GLY A 273 -21.94 -15.11 -13.63
CA GLY A 273 -20.96 -16.09 -14.09
C GLY A 273 -21.32 -17.54 -13.74
N ILE A 274 -21.97 -17.78 -12.61
CA ILE A 274 -22.49 -19.11 -12.24
C ILE A 274 -23.55 -19.60 -13.25
N SER A 275 -24.35 -18.68 -13.79
CA SER A 275 -25.44 -18.98 -14.71
C SER A 275 -25.08 -18.79 -16.19
N SER A 276 -23.86 -18.34 -16.51
CA SER A 276 -23.50 -17.98 -17.88
C SER A 276 -23.09 -19.19 -18.71
N THR A 277 -23.70 -19.33 -19.88
CA THR A 277 -23.30 -20.27 -20.94
C THR A 277 -22.53 -19.59 -22.08
N LYS A 278 -22.30 -18.27 -21.97
CA LYS A 278 -21.67 -17.48 -23.04
C LYS A 278 -20.19 -17.82 -23.20
N PRO A 279 -19.66 -17.86 -24.43
CA PRO A 279 -18.25 -18.07 -24.65
C PRO A 279 -17.43 -16.91 -24.08
N PRO A 280 -16.21 -17.16 -23.58
CA PRO A 280 -15.39 -16.11 -23.01
C PRO A 280 -14.80 -15.17 -24.07
N ASN A 281 -14.88 -13.86 -23.81
CA ASN A 281 -14.05 -12.85 -24.46
C ASN A 281 -12.58 -13.03 -24.03
N ARG A 282 -11.75 -13.58 -24.93
CA ARG A 282 -10.35 -13.93 -24.66
C ARG A 282 -9.46 -12.73 -24.31
N PRO A 283 -9.51 -11.59 -25.04
CA PRO A 283 -8.75 -10.39 -24.65
C PRO A 283 -9.03 -9.92 -23.22
N MET A 284 -10.31 -9.86 -22.84
CA MET A 284 -10.68 -9.43 -21.48
C MET A 284 -10.25 -10.43 -20.40
N LEU A 285 -10.26 -11.73 -20.70
CA LEU A 285 -9.68 -12.73 -19.80
C LEU A 285 -8.18 -12.52 -19.60
N ALA A 286 -7.44 -12.31 -20.69
CA ALA A 286 -5.99 -12.11 -20.63
C ALA A 286 -5.63 -10.85 -19.81
N LEU A 287 -6.35 -9.74 -20.03
CA LEU A 287 -6.18 -8.52 -19.22
C LEU A 287 -6.54 -8.75 -17.74
N GLY A 288 -7.57 -9.56 -17.47
CA GLY A 288 -7.91 -9.97 -16.11
C GLY A 288 -6.77 -10.77 -15.45
N ASP A 289 -6.17 -11.72 -16.16
CA ASP A 289 -5.06 -12.52 -15.67
C ASP A 289 -3.80 -11.66 -15.42
N TRP A 290 -3.54 -10.67 -16.28
CA TRP A 290 -2.40 -9.75 -16.15
C TRP A 290 -2.65 -8.54 -15.25
N SER A 291 -3.84 -8.43 -14.66
CA SER A 291 -4.26 -7.28 -13.82
C SER A 291 -3.26 -6.94 -12.71
N TYR A 292 -2.64 -7.95 -12.09
CA TYR A 292 -1.66 -7.72 -11.02
C TYR A 292 -0.31 -7.20 -11.54
N ALA A 293 0.17 -7.70 -12.68
CA ALA A 293 1.37 -7.18 -13.31
C ALA A 293 1.17 -5.72 -13.77
N LEU A 294 0.01 -5.43 -14.37
CA LEU A 294 -0.40 -4.06 -14.73
C LEU A 294 -0.45 -3.16 -13.50
N TYR A 295 -1.05 -3.64 -12.40
CA TYR A 295 -1.09 -2.92 -11.14
C TYR A 295 0.30 -2.55 -10.62
N LEU A 296 1.29 -3.43 -10.71
CA LEU A 296 2.63 -3.13 -10.19
C LEU A 296 3.45 -2.21 -11.10
N CYS A 297 3.34 -2.34 -12.42
CA CYS A 297 4.23 -1.64 -13.35
C CYS A 297 3.71 -0.28 -13.80
N HIS A 298 2.40 0.01 -13.69
CA HIS A 298 1.82 1.17 -14.36
C HIS A 298 2.40 2.52 -13.89
N VAL A 299 2.51 2.76 -12.58
CA VAL A 299 3.06 4.04 -12.09
C VAL A 299 4.52 4.23 -12.51
N PRO A 300 5.43 3.26 -12.34
CA PRO A 300 6.80 3.39 -12.86
C PRO A 300 6.85 3.69 -14.37
N VAL A 301 6.04 2.99 -15.16
CA VAL A 301 6.00 3.18 -16.63
C VAL A 301 5.45 4.56 -16.98
N ILE A 302 4.37 5.00 -16.34
CA ILE A 302 3.78 6.34 -16.55
C ILE A 302 4.77 7.43 -16.17
N ARG A 303 5.43 7.31 -15.01
CA ARG A 303 6.41 8.29 -14.54
C ARG A 303 7.62 8.37 -15.48
N ALA A 304 8.15 7.22 -15.91
CA ALA A 304 9.23 7.17 -16.89
C ALA A 304 8.83 7.84 -18.21
N LEU A 305 7.63 7.54 -18.71
CA LEU A 305 7.09 8.14 -19.93
C LEU A 305 6.95 9.67 -19.80
N CYS A 306 6.39 10.16 -18.69
CA CYS A 306 6.24 11.61 -18.45
C CYS A 306 7.59 12.31 -18.32
N TRP A 307 8.61 11.63 -17.77
CA TRP A 307 9.95 12.17 -17.62
C TRP A 307 10.72 12.27 -18.95
N ILE A 308 10.60 11.26 -19.82
CA ILE A 308 11.30 11.25 -21.13
C ILE A 308 10.56 12.03 -22.23
N ALA A 309 9.25 12.27 -22.09
CA ALA A 309 8.45 12.89 -23.13
C ALA A 309 8.85 14.36 -23.37
N PRO A 310 9.28 14.74 -24.59
CA PRO A 310 9.62 16.13 -24.92
C PRO A 310 8.45 17.08 -24.69
N SER A 311 8.74 18.34 -24.36
CA SER A 311 7.72 19.38 -24.13
C SER A 311 6.85 19.67 -25.36
N SER A 312 7.29 19.28 -26.57
CA SER A 312 6.50 19.38 -27.81
C SER A 312 5.32 18.39 -27.88
N VAL A 313 5.33 17.32 -27.07
CA VAL A 313 4.22 16.36 -27.02
C VAL A 313 3.05 16.96 -26.27
N MET A 314 1.88 17.03 -26.91
CA MET A 314 0.66 17.56 -26.30
C MET A 314 0.22 16.70 -25.10
N SER A 315 -0.36 17.34 -24.07
CA SER A 315 -0.85 16.65 -22.87
C SER A 315 -1.78 15.47 -23.19
N MET A 316 -2.66 15.63 -24.18
CA MET A 316 -3.59 14.57 -24.59
C MET A 316 -2.89 13.36 -25.22
N GLN A 317 -1.87 13.60 -26.04
CA GLN A 317 -1.06 12.53 -26.64
C GLN A 317 -0.28 11.77 -25.57
N LEU A 318 0.32 12.52 -24.63
CA LEU A 318 1.02 11.93 -23.48
C LEU A 318 0.06 11.12 -22.61
N TRP A 319 -1.16 11.59 -22.38
CA TRP A 319 -2.18 10.87 -21.61
C TRP A 319 -2.57 9.54 -22.27
N PHE A 320 -2.86 9.52 -23.57
CA PHE A 320 -3.13 8.26 -24.27
C PHE A 320 -1.93 7.30 -24.25
N ALA A 321 -0.71 7.82 -24.39
CA ALA A 321 0.50 7.02 -24.26
C ALA A 321 0.67 6.47 -22.83
N ALA A 322 0.32 7.25 -21.80
CA ALA A 322 0.34 6.85 -20.39
C ALA A 322 -0.71 5.77 -20.07
N LEU A 323 -1.77 5.63 -20.88
CA LEU A 323 -2.70 4.50 -20.79
C LEU A 323 -2.16 3.26 -21.51
N GLY A 324 -1.64 3.44 -22.73
CA GLY A 324 -1.22 2.33 -23.59
C GLY A 324 0.08 1.66 -23.14
N ALA A 325 1.10 2.44 -22.75
CA ALA A 325 2.42 1.91 -22.43
C ALA A 325 2.42 0.94 -21.23
N PRO A 326 1.75 1.23 -20.09
CA PRO A 326 1.60 0.26 -19.02
C PRO A 326 0.94 -1.05 -19.43
N ILE A 327 -0.14 -0.97 -20.23
CA ILE A 327 -0.85 -2.15 -20.73
C ILE A 327 0.09 -3.00 -21.57
N PHE A 328 0.85 -2.38 -22.47
CA PHE A 328 1.83 -3.08 -23.30
C PHE A 328 2.90 -3.79 -22.46
N VAL A 329 3.49 -3.10 -21.48
CA VAL A 329 4.47 -3.70 -20.56
C VAL A 329 3.85 -4.84 -19.75
N ALA A 330 2.59 -4.69 -19.32
CA ALA A 330 1.86 -5.71 -18.57
C ALA A 330 1.58 -6.98 -19.37
N ILE A 331 1.50 -6.93 -20.71
CA ILE A 331 1.38 -8.15 -21.54
C ILE A 331 2.62 -9.04 -21.36
N LEU A 332 3.82 -8.44 -21.32
CA LEU A 332 5.08 -9.16 -21.16
C LEU A 332 5.25 -9.62 -19.70
N LEU A 333 5.12 -8.69 -18.75
CA LEU A 333 5.26 -8.99 -17.32
C LEU A 333 4.18 -9.94 -16.81
N GLY A 334 2.96 -9.86 -17.34
CA GLY A 334 1.84 -10.72 -16.94
C GLY A 334 2.06 -12.18 -17.34
N LYS A 335 2.69 -12.44 -18.49
CA LYS A 335 3.11 -13.80 -18.86
C LYS A 335 4.20 -14.33 -17.92
N ALA A 336 5.17 -13.47 -17.58
CA ALA A 336 6.22 -13.81 -16.61
C ALA A 336 5.64 -14.09 -15.22
N ASP A 337 4.73 -13.24 -14.73
CA ASP A 337 4.01 -13.40 -13.47
C ASP A 337 3.31 -14.77 -13.38
N LEU A 338 2.50 -15.12 -14.38
CA LEU A 338 1.80 -16.40 -14.41
C LEU A 338 2.75 -17.60 -14.48
N ALA A 339 3.88 -17.47 -15.18
CA ALA A 339 4.90 -18.52 -15.25
C ALA A 339 5.60 -18.69 -13.89
N MET A 340 6.05 -17.57 -13.29
CA MET A 340 6.68 -17.54 -11.97
C MET A 340 5.76 -18.11 -10.91
N TYR A 341 4.50 -17.66 -10.85
CA TYR A 341 3.54 -18.18 -9.88
C TYR A 341 3.32 -19.69 -10.03
N ARG A 342 3.16 -20.20 -11.25
CA ARG A 342 3.01 -21.65 -11.49
C ARG A 342 4.25 -22.43 -11.05
N TRP A 343 5.44 -21.90 -11.32
CA TRP A 343 6.71 -22.49 -10.92
C TRP A 343 6.87 -22.50 -9.39
N PHE A 344 6.72 -21.36 -8.71
CA PHE A 344 6.81 -21.31 -7.24
C PHE A 344 5.72 -22.17 -6.59
N LYS A 345 4.52 -22.21 -7.16
CA LYS A 345 3.42 -23.01 -6.63
C LYS A 345 3.73 -24.50 -6.68
N SER A 346 4.31 -25.01 -7.77
CA SER A 346 4.67 -26.43 -7.87
C SER A 346 5.73 -26.80 -6.82
N HIS A 347 6.70 -25.91 -6.58
CA HIS A 347 7.73 -26.12 -5.54
C HIS A 347 7.12 -26.11 -4.14
N VAL A 348 6.25 -25.15 -3.82
CA VAL A 348 5.55 -25.09 -2.52
C VAL A 348 4.65 -26.31 -2.30
N ASP A 349 4.00 -26.80 -3.36
CA ASP A 349 3.15 -27.99 -3.31
C ASP A 349 3.98 -29.28 -3.15
N GLY A 350 5.21 -29.33 -3.68
CA GLY A 350 6.15 -30.44 -3.52
C GLY A 350 6.97 -30.42 -2.22
N CYS A 351 7.02 -29.29 -1.51
CA CYS A 351 7.75 -29.16 -0.26
C CYS A 351 7.11 -30.00 0.87
N ARG A 352 7.97 -30.59 1.72
CA ARG A 352 7.52 -31.27 2.95
C ARG A 352 6.69 -30.30 3.82
N PRO A 353 5.58 -30.75 4.44
CA PRO A 353 4.73 -29.88 5.27
C PRO A 353 5.50 -29.17 6.40
N MET A 354 6.51 -29.82 6.97
CA MET A 354 7.35 -29.25 8.02
C MET A 354 8.15 -28.02 7.53
N VAL A 355 8.78 -28.12 6.37
CA VAL A 355 9.55 -27.01 5.76
C VAL A 355 8.63 -25.83 5.46
N ARG A 356 7.45 -26.10 4.87
CA ARG A 356 6.45 -25.07 4.60
C ARG A 356 5.98 -24.36 5.87
N THR A 357 5.79 -25.12 6.95
CA THR A 357 5.39 -24.56 8.25
C THR A 357 6.50 -23.71 8.85
N ALA A 358 7.75 -24.19 8.82
CA ALA A 358 8.90 -23.43 9.30
C ALA A 358 9.06 -22.09 8.56
N LEU A 359 9.00 -22.09 7.22
CA LEU A 359 9.08 -20.87 6.42
C LEU A 359 7.91 -19.91 6.69
N GLY A 360 6.69 -20.45 6.82
CA GLY A 360 5.52 -19.64 7.18
C GLY A 360 5.63 -18.99 8.56
N LEU A 361 6.14 -19.72 9.56
CA LEU A 361 6.37 -19.18 10.90
C LEU A 361 7.48 -18.12 10.91
N VAL A 362 8.60 -18.35 10.22
CA VAL A 362 9.67 -17.35 10.09
C VAL A 362 9.14 -16.06 9.48
N PHE A 363 8.29 -16.16 8.46
CA PHE A 363 7.65 -15.00 7.84
C PHE A 363 6.76 -14.24 8.83
N ILE A 364 5.87 -14.95 9.53
CA ILE A 364 4.96 -14.36 10.52
C ILE A 364 5.75 -13.68 11.64
N VAL A 365 6.75 -14.36 12.21
CA VAL A 365 7.59 -13.81 13.28
C VAL A 365 8.37 -12.59 12.81
N SER A 366 8.90 -12.61 11.58
CA SER A 366 9.59 -11.45 10.99
C SER A 366 8.66 -10.25 10.89
N ILE A 367 7.47 -10.40 10.31
CA ILE A 367 6.51 -9.30 10.16
C ILE A 367 6.07 -8.76 11.52
N LEU A 368 5.76 -9.63 12.48
CA LEU A 368 5.33 -9.22 13.81
C LEU A 368 6.44 -8.48 14.55
N SER A 369 7.69 -8.96 14.46
CA SER A 369 8.84 -8.33 15.13
C SER A 369 9.12 -6.93 14.57
N VAL A 370 9.13 -6.80 13.24
CA VAL A 370 9.38 -5.51 12.58
C VAL A 370 8.22 -4.54 12.79
N SER A 371 6.99 -5.05 12.82
CA SER A 371 5.80 -4.23 13.14
C SER A 371 5.84 -3.76 14.59
N ALA A 372 6.21 -4.63 15.54
CA ALA A 372 6.37 -4.25 16.95
C ALA A 372 7.45 -3.17 17.13
N TYR A 373 8.57 -3.29 16.41
CA TYR A 373 9.60 -2.25 16.36
C TYR A 373 9.03 -0.92 15.82
N SER A 374 8.27 -0.96 14.73
CA SER A 374 7.64 0.23 14.14
C SER A 374 6.65 0.91 15.11
N TYR A 375 5.86 0.12 15.86
CA TYR A 375 5.00 0.62 16.94
C TYR A 375 5.81 1.25 18.08
N ALA A 376 6.89 0.62 18.51
CA ALA A 376 7.76 1.16 19.55
C ALA A 376 8.36 2.52 19.12
N GLN A 377 8.74 2.66 17.85
CA GLN A 377 9.24 3.93 17.32
C GLN A 377 8.13 5.00 17.26
N LEU A 378 6.91 4.65 16.86
CA LEU A 378 5.79 5.60 16.93
C LEU A 378 5.54 6.08 18.36
N ILE A 379 5.52 5.17 19.35
CA ILE A 379 5.30 5.53 20.76
C ILE A 379 6.42 6.46 21.25
N ARG A 380 7.67 6.18 20.90
CA ARG A 380 8.81 7.06 21.20
C ARG A 380 8.65 8.43 20.56
N ALA A 381 8.28 8.50 19.28
CA ALA A 381 8.04 9.76 18.58
C ALA A 381 6.90 10.57 19.22
N LYS A 382 5.80 9.92 19.63
CA LYS A 382 4.70 10.58 20.35
C LYS A 382 5.14 11.14 21.70
N ARG A 383 5.91 10.37 22.48
CA ARG A 383 6.47 10.84 23.76
C ARG A 383 7.43 12.00 23.56
N LEU A 384 8.27 11.95 22.53
CA LEU A 384 9.20 13.01 22.18
C LEU A 384 8.45 14.30 21.81
N ASN A 385 7.43 14.20 20.96
CA ASN A 385 6.55 15.32 20.61
C ASN A 385 5.88 15.90 21.86
N ALA A 386 5.29 15.07 22.72
CA ALA A 386 4.64 15.54 23.95
C ALA A 386 5.61 16.24 24.91
N ALA A 387 6.84 15.74 25.04
CA ALA A 387 7.87 16.36 25.88
C ALA A 387 8.37 17.70 25.30
N THR A 388 8.35 17.85 23.98
CA THR A 388 8.86 19.03 23.29
C THR A 388 7.78 20.11 23.07
N ALA A 389 6.51 19.72 23.05
CA ALA A 389 5.37 20.59 22.78
C ALA A 389 5.33 21.87 23.64
N PRO A 390 5.62 21.85 24.96
CA PRO A 390 5.61 23.09 25.75
C PRO A 390 6.68 24.10 25.33
N LEU A 391 7.87 23.63 24.94
CA LEU A 391 8.95 24.49 24.44
C LEU A 391 8.60 25.01 23.05
N ALA A 392 8.13 24.13 22.17
CA ALA A 392 7.71 24.48 20.82
C ALA A 392 6.61 25.57 20.85
N ALA A 393 5.61 25.43 21.72
CA ALA A 393 4.55 26.43 21.88
C ALA A 393 5.06 27.80 22.34
N LYS A 394 6.11 27.86 23.18
CA LYS A 394 6.75 29.12 23.57
C LYS A 394 7.49 29.76 22.40
N ILE A 395 8.15 28.95 21.57
CA ILE A 395 8.86 29.43 20.37
C ILE A 395 7.85 29.95 19.35
N ASP A 396 6.78 29.20 19.07
CA ASP A 396 5.69 29.63 18.19
C ASP A 396 5.10 30.97 18.65
N ALA A 397 4.76 31.09 19.94
CA ALA A 397 4.23 32.34 20.49
C ALA A 397 5.21 33.52 20.37
N ALA A 398 6.52 33.28 20.52
CA ALA A 398 7.54 34.32 20.34
C ALA A 398 7.75 34.71 18.87
N MET A 399 7.54 33.78 17.93
CA MET A 399 7.54 34.06 16.49
C MET A 399 6.33 34.91 16.10
N ASP A 400 5.13 34.55 16.57
CA ASP A 400 3.88 35.25 16.29
C ASP A 400 3.85 36.67 16.89
N ALA A 401 4.31 36.85 18.13
CA ALA A 401 4.24 38.13 18.83
C ALA A 401 5.12 39.23 18.21
N ASN A 402 6.21 38.86 17.53
CA ASN A 402 7.22 39.81 17.06
C ASN A 402 7.51 39.71 15.54
N GLU A 403 6.82 38.86 14.78
CA GLU A 403 7.16 38.52 13.38
C GLU A 403 8.66 38.17 13.20
N THR A 404 9.25 37.50 14.18
CA THR A 404 10.70 37.29 14.24
C THR A 404 11.14 35.98 13.62
N LYS A 405 12.38 35.95 13.11
CA LYS A 405 13.03 34.71 12.64
C LYS A 405 13.18 33.71 13.79
N LEU A 406 13.10 32.43 13.47
CA LEU A 406 13.21 31.30 14.41
C LEU A 406 14.40 31.41 15.38
N ALA A 407 15.56 31.90 14.91
CA ALA A 407 16.76 32.10 15.75
C ALA A 407 16.52 33.06 16.91
N PHE A 408 15.78 34.14 16.66
CA PHE A 408 15.49 35.15 17.67
C PHE A 408 14.46 34.62 18.67
N ALA A 409 13.42 33.94 18.19
CA ALA A 409 12.42 33.29 19.04
C ALA A 409 13.07 32.24 19.96
N ALA A 410 13.96 31.39 19.44
CA ALA A 410 14.71 30.41 20.22
C ALA A 410 15.54 31.05 21.35
N ARG A 411 16.26 32.15 21.06
CA ARG A 411 17.01 32.90 22.09
C ARG A 411 16.10 33.52 23.15
N SER A 412 14.93 34.03 22.76
CA SER A 412 13.98 34.67 23.69
C SER A 412 13.42 33.69 24.73
N VAL A 413 13.40 32.40 24.42
CA VAL A 413 12.95 31.33 25.34
C VAL A 413 14.10 30.69 26.13
N GLY A 414 15.31 31.26 26.05
CA GLY A 414 16.48 30.83 26.83
C GLY A 414 17.34 29.76 26.18
N LEU A 415 17.22 29.53 24.86
CA LEU A 415 18.15 28.66 24.13
C LEU A 415 19.41 29.43 23.71
N HIS A 416 20.55 28.73 23.67
CA HIS A 416 21.85 29.30 23.36
C HIS A 416 22.41 28.75 22.05
N ASP A 417 22.89 29.62 21.16
CA ASP A 417 23.53 29.19 19.91
C ASP A 417 24.76 28.31 20.19
N ASP A 418 24.85 27.18 19.50
CA ASP A 418 25.98 26.26 19.60
C ASP A 418 26.45 25.86 18.19
N PRO A 419 27.61 26.39 17.72
CA PRO A 419 28.10 26.14 16.37
C PRO A 419 28.58 24.69 16.17
N THR A 420 28.72 23.91 17.24
CA THR A 420 29.09 22.50 17.13
C THR A 420 27.92 21.61 16.71
N LEU A 421 26.68 22.09 16.83
CA LEU A 421 25.51 21.43 16.32
C LEU A 421 25.37 21.73 14.82
N VAL A 422 25.38 20.67 14.01
CA VAL A 422 25.38 20.77 12.55
C VAL A 422 24.32 19.85 11.97
N GLY A 423 23.79 20.22 10.81
CA GLY A 423 22.82 19.39 10.10
C GLY A 423 22.42 20.00 8.77
N HIS A 424 21.59 19.26 8.04
CA HIS A 424 21.11 19.66 6.72
C HIS A 424 19.83 18.88 6.36
N PHE A 425 18.93 19.53 5.62
CA PHE A 425 17.80 18.85 4.97
C PHE A 425 18.20 18.36 3.60
N ASP A 426 18.25 17.05 3.40
CA ASP A 426 18.49 16.45 2.08
C ASP A 426 17.31 16.70 1.13
N GLY A 427 16.09 16.76 1.67
CA GLY A 427 14.89 17.04 0.90
C GLY A 427 13.69 17.38 1.79
N VAL A 428 12.89 18.32 1.29
CA VAL A 428 11.58 18.68 1.85
C VAL A 428 10.56 18.49 0.74
N TYR A 429 9.63 17.55 0.92
CA TYR A 429 8.67 17.16 -0.12
C TYR A 429 7.25 17.49 0.33
N GLY A 430 6.57 18.34 -0.42
CA GLY A 430 5.17 18.69 -0.14
C GLY A 430 4.21 17.61 -0.65
N GLN A 431 3.27 17.19 0.19
CA GLN A 431 2.10 16.40 -0.19
C GLN A 431 0.82 17.19 0.17
N PRO A 432 -0.35 16.88 -0.41
CA PRO A 432 -1.57 17.66 -0.20
C PRO A 432 -2.00 17.85 1.26
N THR A 433 -1.55 16.97 2.17
CA THR A 433 -1.92 17.01 3.61
C THR A 433 -0.72 16.89 4.55
N GLU A 434 0.49 16.65 4.04
CA GLU A 434 1.68 16.37 4.84
C GLU A 434 2.94 16.93 4.15
N VAL A 435 3.96 17.26 4.93
CA VAL A 435 5.31 17.56 4.46
C VAL A 435 6.24 16.46 4.96
N ARG A 436 7.00 15.85 4.05
CA ARG A 436 8.08 14.92 4.39
C ARG A 436 9.39 15.68 4.43
N VAL A 437 10.07 15.64 5.57
CA VAL A 437 11.39 16.25 5.79
C VAL A 437 12.41 15.14 6.03
N GLN A 438 13.43 15.08 5.18
CA GLN A 438 14.54 14.14 5.30
C GLN A 438 15.85 14.91 5.42
N GLY A 439 16.73 14.44 6.29
CA GLY A 439 18.02 15.09 6.50
C GLY A 439 18.92 14.37 7.49
N TRP A 440 19.89 15.10 8.01
CA TRP A 440 20.75 14.66 9.10
C TRP A 440 21.04 15.81 10.07
N ALA A 441 21.28 15.48 11.33
CA ALA A 441 21.70 16.42 12.36
C ALA A 441 22.55 15.69 13.40
N ALA A 442 23.62 16.36 13.88
CA ALA A 442 24.55 15.78 14.83
C ALA A 442 25.32 16.86 15.60
N ASP A 443 25.87 16.43 16.73
CA ASP A 443 26.94 17.13 17.42
C ASP A 443 28.27 16.76 16.73
N SER A 444 28.98 17.75 16.19
CA SER A 444 30.28 17.57 15.55
C SER A 444 31.40 17.22 16.53
N THR A 445 31.19 17.39 17.84
CA THR A 445 32.18 17.06 18.87
C THR A 445 32.22 15.55 19.18
N ILE A 446 33.29 15.13 19.85
CA ILE A 446 33.44 13.77 20.38
C ILE A 446 32.42 13.48 21.51
N SER A 447 31.83 14.51 22.11
CA SER A 447 30.93 14.41 23.28
C SER A 447 29.60 13.69 22.98
N LYS A 448 29.25 13.45 21.71
CA LYS A 448 28.03 12.75 21.26
C LYS A 448 26.77 13.13 22.02
N ARG A 449 26.50 14.45 22.17
CA ARG A 449 25.26 14.90 22.82
C ARG A 449 24.04 14.43 22.03
N SER A 450 22.97 14.08 22.73
CA SER A 450 21.71 13.75 22.08
C SER A 450 21.11 15.01 21.46
N VAL A 451 20.71 14.89 20.20
CA VAL A 451 20.18 15.98 19.40
C VAL A 451 18.75 15.67 19.00
N ARG A 452 17.91 16.70 18.93
CA ARG A 452 16.55 16.67 18.42
C ARG A 452 16.41 17.75 17.35
N VAL A 453 15.57 17.50 16.35
CA VAL A 453 15.27 18.45 15.28
C VAL A 453 13.78 18.76 15.35
N LEU A 454 13.45 20.01 15.68
CA LEU A 454 12.08 20.52 15.62
C LEU A 454 11.88 21.16 14.26
N VAL A 455 10.78 20.82 13.59
CA VAL A 455 10.45 21.33 12.26
C VAL A 455 9.35 22.38 12.40
N PHE A 456 9.55 23.52 11.75
CA PHE A 456 8.61 24.63 11.71
C PHE A 456 8.29 24.97 10.25
N HIS A 457 7.05 25.40 10.03
CA HIS A 457 6.61 25.93 8.75
C HIS A 457 5.75 27.15 9.02
N CYS A 458 6.16 28.29 8.46
CA CYS A 458 5.46 29.57 8.64
C CYS A 458 5.32 29.99 10.10
N GLY A 459 6.34 29.71 10.90
CA GLY A 459 6.38 30.06 12.31
C GLY A 459 5.55 29.16 13.22
N HIS A 460 4.97 28.08 12.69
CA HIS A 460 4.27 27.09 13.49
C HIS A 460 5.04 25.78 13.56
N TYR A 461 5.11 25.23 14.76
CA TYR A 461 5.68 23.92 15.02
C TYR A 461 4.86 22.83 14.35
N LEU A 462 5.54 21.98 13.59
CA LEU A 462 4.93 20.85 12.90
C LEU A 462 5.24 19.50 13.56
N GLY A 463 6.43 19.35 14.15
CA GLY A 463 6.84 18.10 14.77
C GLY A 463 8.31 18.05 15.16
N VAL A 464 8.68 17.01 15.89
CA VAL A 464 10.07 16.75 16.31
C VAL A 464 10.51 15.35 15.95
N VAL A 465 11.79 15.21 15.63
CA VAL A 465 12.46 13.94 15.40
C VAL A 465 13.80 13.90 16.10
N SER A 466 14.17 12.75 16.65
CA SER A 466 15.54 12.46 17.06
C SER A 466 16.24 11.75 15.90
N PRO A 467 17.42 12.20 15.45
CA PRO A 467 18.17 11.48 14.44
C PRO A 467 18.53 10.07 14.93
N GLN A 468 18.17 9.06 14.14
CA GLN A 468 18.34 7.64 14.45
C GLN A 468 18.75 6.84 13.22
N ASP A 469 18.64 7.39 12.01
CA ASP A 469 18.97 6.67 10.78
C ASP A 469 20.48 6.63 10.58
N SER A 470 20.96 5.48 10.12
CA SER A 470 22.38 5.30 9.85
C SER A 470 22.83 6.11 8.65
N ARG A 471 23.84 6.97 8.82
CA ARG A 471 24.42 7.82 7.76
C ARG A 471 25.93 7.66 7.73
N SER A 472 26.40 6.65 7.00
CA SER A 472 27.84 6.33 6.91
C SER A 472 28.64 7.41 6.21
N ASP A 473 28.03 8.09 5.23
CA ASP A 473 28.55 9.29 4.57
C ASP A 473 28.82 10.42 5.56
N VAL A 474 27.85 10.74 6.40
CA VAL A 474 27.96 11.81 7.41
C VAL A 474 28.92 11.39 8.53
N THR A 475 28.88 10.13 8.95
CA THR A 475 29.80 9.58 9.94
C THR A 475 31.25 9.71 9.49
N ALA A 476 31.53 9.41 8.22
CA ALA A 476 32.86 9.53 7.63
C ALA A 476 33.31 11.00 7.55
N ALA A 477 32.38 11.92 7.24
CA ALA A 477 32.67 13.35 7.16
C ALA A 477 32.98 13.97 8.53
N LEU A 478 32.15 13.69 9.55
CA LEU A 478 32.29 14.31 10.88
C LEU A 478 33.36 13.65 11.75
N ARG A 479 33.72 12.38 11.50
CA ARG A 479 34.69 11.61 12.30
C ARG A 479 34.39 11.57 13.81
N ASN A 480 33.15 11.87 14.20
CA ASN A 480 32.69 11.95 15.59
C ASN A 480 32.28 10.57 16.17
N GLY A 481 32.38 9.49 15.39
CA GLY A 481 32.06 8.12 15.79
C GLY A 481 30.57 7.89 16.10
N SER A 482 29.67 8.80 15.74
CA SER A 482 28.22 8.59 15.79
C SER A 482 27.76 7.97 14.47
N SER A 483 27.07 6.84 14.48
CA SER A 483 26.55 6.22 13.25
C SER A 483 25.12 6.61 12.92
N HIS A 484 24.35 7.13 13.89
CA HIS A 484 22.91 7.38 13.79
C HIS A 484 22.64 8.88 13.83
N GLN A 485 22.63 9.50 12.65
CA GLN A 485 22.57 10.96 12.49
C GLN A 485 21.53 11.40 11.46
N GLY A 486 20.95 10.46 10.71
CA GLY A 486 19.90 10.75 9.76
C GLY A 486 18.52 10.80 10.43
N PHE A 487 17.60 11.50 9.80
CA PHE A 487 16.19 11.48 10.16
C PHE A 487 15.30 11.57 8.94
N ASN A 488 14.10 11.02 9.08
CA ASN A 488 13.00 11.16 8.15
C ASN A 488 11.71 11.36 8.94
N LEU A 489 11.04 12.48 8.74
CA LEU A 489 9.85 12.88 9.49
C LEU A 489 8.76 13.32 8.51
N ASN A 490 7.57 12.70 8.62
CA ASN A 490 6.37 13.24 7.99
C ASN A 490 5.60 14.05 9.05
N VAL A 491 5.23 15.26 8.70
CA VAL A 491 4.42 16.14 9.54
C VAL A 491 3.20 16.62 8.77
N PRO A 492 2.04 16.80 9.41
CA PRO A 492 0.86 17.36 8.74
C PRO A 492 1.15 18.79 8.27
N MET A 493 0.70 19.12 7.06
CA MET A 493 0.88 20.44 6.47
C MET A 493 -0.27 21.37 6.88
N PRO A 494 0.00 22.56 7.45
CA PRO A 494 -1.06 23.54 7.71
C PRO A 494 -1.60 24.06 6.37
N THR A 495 -2.92 24.04 6.17
CA THR A 495 -3.59 24.45 4.92
C THR A 495 -3.51 25.94 4.59
N LYS A 496 -2.88 26.76 5.44
CA LYS A 496 -2.94 28.24 5.36
C LYS A 496 -1.59 28.92 5.14
N CYS A 497 -0.58 28.26 4.58
CA CYS A 497 0.67 28.94 4.27
C CYS A 497 1.19 28.77 2.83
N ALA A 498 1.45 29.90 2.18
CA ALA A 498 1.98 29.98 0.82
C ALA A 498 3.52 29.88 0.72
N SER A 499 4.23 29.91 1.86
CA SER A 499 5.70 29.81 1.86
C SER A 499 6.15 28.39 1.57
N SER A 500 7.11 28.25 0.66
CA SER A 500 7.83 26.99 0.42
C SER A 500 8.93 26.72 1.46
N ARG A 501 9.21 27.65 2.35
CA ARG A 501 10.30 27.55 3.32
C ARG A 501 9.90 26.70 4.53
N VAL A 502 10.76 25.75 4.88
CA VAL A 502 10.67 24.93 6.10
C VAL A 502 11.93 25.15 6.91
N ASP A 503 11.77 25.45 8.19
CA ASP A 503 12.87 25.72 9.12
C ASP A 503 13.03 24.54 10.10
N GLY A 504 14.28 24.22 10.44
CA GLY A 504 14.62 23.20 11.42
C GLY A 504 15.43 23.80 12.57
N LEU A 505 15.03 23.52 13.80
CA LEU A 505 15.76 23.86 15.02
C LEU A 505 16.41 22.58 15.58
N ILE A 506 17.72 22.48 15.42
CA ILE A 506 18.54 21.45 16.04
C ILE A 506 18.76 21.86 17.49
N MET A 507 18.45 20.99 18.46
CA MET A 507 18.66 21.29 19.88
C MET A 507 19.17 20.11 20.69
N THR A 508 19.87 20.39 21.77
CA THR A 508 20.24 19.41 22.81
C THR A 508 19.38 19.56 24.05
N ASP A 509 19.39 18.53 24.91
CA ASP A 509 18.72 18.58 26.21
C ASP A 509 19.30 19.66 27.15
N SER A 510 20.51 20.17 26.86
CA SER A 510 21.16 21.25 27.62
C SER A 510 20.71 22.66 27.24
N GLY A 511 19.79 22.80 26.27
CA GLY A 511 19.30 24.10 25.80
C GLY A 511 20.21 24.78 24.77
N SER A 512 21.12 24.04 24.15
CA SER A 512 21.93 24.52 23.03
C SER A 512 21.20 24.30 21.71
N PHE A 513 21.35 25.19 20.72
CA PHE A 513 20.67 25.04 19.43
C PHE A 513 21.48 25.51 18.21
N ALA A 514 21.07 25.03 17.03
CA ALA A 514 21.45 25.53 15.72
C ALA A 514 20.24 25.48 14.76
N ILE A 515 20.31 26.21 13.64
CA ILE A 515 19.22 26.27 12.66
C ILE A 515 19.66 25.70 11.32
N ILE A 516 18.74 25.00 10.68
CA ILE A 516 18.83 24.52 9.31
C ILE A 516 17.59 24.97 8.55
N GLU A 517 17.72 25.20 7.24
CA GLU A 517 16.64 25.68 6.38
C GLU A 517 16.47 24.77 5.17
N GLY A 518 15.25 24.65 4.68
CA GLY A 518 14.90 23.86 3.50
C GLY A 518 13.80 24.53 2.68
N GLN A 519 13.69 24.11 1.42
CA GLN A 519 12.65 24.55 0.50
C GLN A 519 11.86 23.34 0.03
N MET A 520 10.54 23.42 0.15
CA MET A 520 9.60 22.42 -0.33
C MET A 520 9.70 22.30 -1.85
N ARG A 521 9.84 21.06 -2.31
CA ARG A 521 9.84 20.66 -3.72
C ARG A 521 8.55 19.96 -4.09
#